data_AF-A0A927RBZ9-F1
#
_entry.id   AF-A0A927RBZ9-F1
#
_cell.length_a   1.000
_cell.length_b   1.000
_cell.length_c   1.000
_cell.angle_alpha   90.00
_cell.angle_beta   90.00
_cell.angle_gamma   90.00
#
_symmetry.space_group_name_H-M   'P 1'
#
loop_
_entity.id
_entity.type
_entity.pdbx_description
1 polymer ?
#
loop_
_entity_poly.entity_id
_entity_poly.type
_entity_poly.pdbx_seq_one_letter_code
_entity_poly.pdbx_strand_id
1 'polypeptide(L)'
;MRRLGHDLEDVRHVVLTHLDLDHAGGLVDFPHATVHVYAEELRALRSPRDDAERTRYRAVQFAHDPRWSSYADVGEKWFGFDAVRGLKGLPPEILLVPLAGHTRGHAGVAIDTGAGWQLHAGDAYFFRGELDPSRPHCPPGLALFENRAQTVAELRVENQRRLRELARDTDVTVFSAHDAVELRRLTATAQGN
;
A
#
# COMPACT_ATOMS: atom_id res chain seq x y z
N MET A 1 -1.29 -9.19 -16.77
CA MET A 1 -1.62 -8.30 -17.91
C MET A 1 -1.88 -9.12 -19.16
N ARG A 2 -0.90 -9.34 -20.07
CA ARG A 2 -1.14 -10.05 -21.34
C ARG A 2 -1.70 -11.47 -21.20
N ARG A 3 -1.25 -12.24 -20.19
CA ARG A 3 -1.81 -13.57 -19.89
C ARG A 3 -3.28 -13.54 -19.43
N LEU A 4 -3.77 -12.38 -18.99
CA LEU A 4 -5.16 -12.14 -18.62
C LEU A 4 -5.95 -11.49 -19.77
N GLY A 5 -5.37 -11.35 -20.97
CA GLY A 5 -6.02 -10.76 -22.14
C GLY A 5 -6.06 -9.23 -22.16
N HIS A 6 -5.28 -8.56 -21.31
CA HIS A 6 -5.19 -7.08 -21.27
C HIS A 6 -3.89 -6.58 -21.88
N ASP A 7 -3.98 -5.50 -22.64
CA ASP A 7 -2.85 -4.73 -23.13
C ASP A 7 -2.34 -3.77 -22.05
N LEU A 8 -1.09 -3.32 -22.18
CA LEU A 8 -0.52 -2.35 -21.23
C LEU A 8 -1.25 -1.00 -21.34
N GLU A 9 -1.72 -0.67 -22.54
CA GLU A 9 -2.47 0.56 -22.81
C GLU A 9 -3.83 0.61 -22.11
N ASP A 10 -4.40 -0.55 -21.75
CA ASP A 10 -5.67 -0.63 -21.01
C ASP A 10 -5.56 -0.09 -19.58
N VAL A 11 -4.34 -0.02 -19.03
CA VAL A 11 -4.12 0.54 -17.68
C VAL A 11 -4.22 2.05 -17.73
N ARG A 12 -5.35 2.57 -17.25
CA ARG A 12 -5.60 4.02 -17.15
C ARG A 12 -5.23 4.62 -15.79
N HIS A 13 -5.18 3.78 -14.76
CA HIS A 13 -4.95 4.18 -13.38
C HIS A 13 -3.98 3.20 -12.71
N VAL A 14 -2.99 3.74 -12.01
CA VAL A 14 -2.08 2.97 -11.15
C VAL A 14 -2.20 3.55 -9.74
N VAL A 15 -2.51 2.73 -8.75
CA VAL A 15 -2.63 3.15 -7.35
C VAL A 15 -1.43 2.58 -6.59
N LEU A 16 -0.60 3.44 -6.03
CA LEU A 16 0.60 3.04 -5.29
C LEU A 16 0.39 3.20 -3.80
N THR A 17 0.79 2.17 -3.05
CA THR A 17 0.87 2.21 -1.60
C THR A 17 1.95 3.18 -1.14
N HIS A 18 3.09 3.17 -1.82
CA HIS A 18 4.23 4.07 -1.63
C HIS A 18 5.17 4.02 -2.85
N LEU A 19 6.28 4.77 -2.82
CA LEU A 19 7.14 5.00 -3.98
C LEU A 19 8.51 4.30 -3.92
N ASP A 20 8.66 3.30 -3.05
CA ASP A 20 9.90 2.51 -3.00
C ASP A 20 10.17 1.79 -4.33
N LEU A 21 11.45 1.48 -4.54
CA LEU A 21 12.00 0.82 -5.73
C LEU A 21 11.14 -0.35 -6.24
N ASP A 22 10.72 -1.25 -5.36
CA ASP A 22 10.01 -2.48 -5.66
C ASP A 22 8.51 -2.28 -5.91
N HIS A 23 7.96 -1.10 -5.54
CA HIS A 23 6.55 -0.76 -5.72
C HIS A 23 6.34 0.17 -6.93
N ALA A 24 7.26 1.10 -7.18
CA ALA A 24 7.19 2.06 -8.27
C ALA A 24 7.95 1.62 -9.54
N GLY A 25 8.69 0.50 -9.50
CA GLY A 25 9.62 0.12 -10.57
C GLY A 25 9.00 -0.17 -11.94
N GLY A 26 7.73 -0.57 -11.98
CA GLY A 26 7.00 -0.82 -13.23
C GLY A 26 6.30 0.40 -13.84
N LEU A 27 6.36 1.58 -13.19
CA LEU A 27 5.61 2.76 -13.66
C LEU A 27 5.94 3.18 -15.10
N VAL A 28 7.20 2.99 -15.51
CA VAL A 28 7.66 3.35 -16.85
C VAL A 28 6.91 2.63 -17.97
N ASP A 29 6.32 1.47 -17.69
CA ASP A 29 5.51 0.71 -18.65
C ASP A 29 4.11 1.31 -18.88
N PHE A 30 3.70 2.28 -18.05
CA PHE A 30 2.36 2.90 -18.07
C PHE A 30 2.42 4.44 -18.14
N PRO A 31 3.13 5.04 -19.11
CA PRO A 31 3.37 6.49 -19.14
C PRO A 31 2.09 7.34 -19.34
N HIS A 32 1.01 6.74 -19.84
CA HIS A 32 -0.28 7.39 -20.04
C HIS A 32 -1.21 7.32 -18.82
N ALA A 33 -0.95 6.42 -17.87
CA ALA A 33 -1.81 6.18 -16.72
C ALA A 33 -1.74 7.33 -15.71
N THR A 34 -2.86 7.59 -15.02
CA THR A 34 -2.88 8.45 -13.84
C THR A 34 -2.33 7.68 -12.64
N VAL A 35 -1.30 8.21 -11.99
CA VAL A 35 -0.67 7.60 -10.82
C VAL A 35 -1.23 8.22 -9.55
N HIS A 36 -1.97 7.42 -8.80
CA HIS A 36 -2.59 7.78 -7.53
C HIS A 36 -1.66 7.46 -6.38
N VAL A 37 -1.40 8.46 -5.54
CA VAL A 37 -0.46 8.33 -4.42
C VAL A 37 -0.85 9.27 -3.28
N TYR A 38 -0.47 8.96 -2.05
CA TYR A 38 -0.65 9.88 -0.95
C TYR A 38 0.21 11.15 -1.12
N ALA A 39 -0.31 12.30 -0.71
CA ALA A 39 0.37 13.58 -0.92
C ALA A 39 1.67 13.69 -0.13
N GLU A 40 1.74 13.12 1.08
CA GLU A 40 2.97 13.11 1.86
C GLU A 40 4.06 12.24 1.20
N GLU A 41 3.67 11.21 0.47
CA GLU A 41 4.62 10.35 -0.24
C GLU A 41 5.24 11.07 -1.43
N LEU A 42 4.39 11.75 -2.22
CA LEU A 42 4.87 12.58 -3.33
C LEU A 42 5.73 13.76 -2.82
N ARG A 43 5.42 14.29 -1.63
CA ARG A 43 6.26 15.28 -0.96
C ARG A 43 7.60 14.67 -0.54
N ALA A 44 7.63 13.44 -0.04
CA ALA A 44 8.86 12.75 0.32
C ALA A 44 9.76 12.47 -0.88
N LEU A 45 9.19 12.06 -2.00
CA LEU A 45 9.91 11.93 -3.27
C LEU A 45 10.56 13.26 -3.70
N ARG A 46 9.80 14.37 -3.65
CA ARG A 46 10.25 15.69 -4.12
C ARG A 46 11.17 16.42 -3.15
N SER A 47 11.09 16.10 -1.87
CA SER A 47 11.82 16.78 -0.80
C SER A 47 12.22 15.76 0.28
N PRO A 48 13.22 14.91 -0.02
CA PRO A 48 13.73 13.91 0.92
C PRO A 48 14.47 14.60 2.07
N ARG A 49 14.25 14.10 3.30
CA ARG A 49 14.81 14.66 4.54
C ARG A 49 16.25 14.18 4.81
N ASP A 50 16.59 12.99 4.32
CA ASP A 50 17.86 12.33 4.57
C ASP A 50 18.27 11.43 3.38
N ASP A 51 19.46 10.82 3.48
CA ASP A 51 19.99 9.94 2.44
C ASP A 51 19.25 8.61 2.32
N ALA A 52 18.57 8.16 3.39
CA ALA A 52 17.76 6.95 3.33
C ALA A 52 16.53 7.17 2.44
N GLU A 53 15.86 8.32 2.56
CA GLU A 53 14.78 8.74 1.65
C GLU A 53 15.28 8.96 0.21
N ARG A 54 16.45 9.59 0.02
CA ARG A 54 17.05 9.73 -1.32
C ARG A 54 17.35 8.37 -1.96
N THR A 55 17.76 7.39 -1.16
CA THR A 55 18.18 6.09 -1.64
C THR A 55 16.99 5.16 -1.91
N ARG A 56 15.85 5.29 -1.22
CA ARG A 56 14.68 4.45 -1.55
C ARG A 56 14.00 4.86 -2.85
N TYR A 57 13.93 6.16 -3.13
CA TYR A 57 13.27 6.68 -4.34
C TYR A 57 14.26 6.81 -5.50
N ARG A 58 14.20 5.90 -6.47
CA ARG A 58 15.12 5.94 -7.62
C ARG A 58 14.62 6.96 -8.64
N ALA A 59 15.32 8.08 -8.76
CA ALA A 59 14.97 9.15 -9.72
C ALA A 59 14.68 8.64 -11.15
N VAL A 60 15.42 7.62 -11.61
CA VAL A 60 15.21 7.00 -12.93
C VAL A 60 13.81 6.40 -13.11
N GLN A 61 13.16 5.91 -12.04
CA GLN A 61 11.81 5.35 -12.10
C GLN A 61 10.75 6.41 -12.43
N PHE A 62 11.06 7.68 -12.17
CA PHE A 62 10.14 8.81 -12.36
C PHE A 62 10.56 9.75 -13.49
N ALA A 63 11.62 9.42 -14.24
CA ALA A 63 12.16 10.27 -15.31
C ALA A 63 11.20 10.48 -16.49
N HIS A 64 10.18 9.62 -16.63
CA HIS A 64 9.13 9.72 -17.65
C HIS A 64 7.99 10.67 -17.26
N ASP A 65 8.13 11.41 -16.15
CA ASP A 65 7.17 12.37 -15.61
C ASP A 65 5.75 11.80 -15.42
N PRO A 66 5.55 10.89 -14.42
CA PRO A 66 4.26 10.27 -14.19
C PRO A 66 3.13 11.29 -13.98
N ARG A 67 1.92 10.98 -14.46
CA ARG A 67 0.74 11.83 -14.28
C ARG A 67 0.18 11.70 -12.87
N TRP A 68 0.72 12.45 -11.92
CA TRP A 68 0.36 12.36 -10.51
C TRP A 68 -1.06 12.86 -10.22
N SER A 69 -1.81 12.06 -9.45
CA SER A 69 -2.99 12.49 -8.71
C SER A 69 -2.78 12.19 -7.23
N SER A 70 -2.37 13.22 -6.48
CA SER A 70 -2.05 13.08 -5.05
C SER A 70 -3.21 13.42 -4.12
N TYR A 71 -3.23 12.80 -2.94
CA TYR A 71 -4.31 12.92 -1.97
C TYR A 71 -3.83 13.40 -0.59
N ALA A 72 -4.37 14.52 -0.12
CA ALA A 72 -4.04 15.07 1.19
C ALA A 72 -4.66 14.25 2.33
N ASP A 73 -4.12 14.44 3.53
CA ASP A 73 -4.56 13.87 4.82
C ASP A 73 -5.89 14.47 5.29
N VAL A 74 -6.90 14.31 4.45
CA VAL A 74 -8.28 14.76 4.64
C VAL A 74 -9.19 13.74 3.99
N GLY A 75 -10.17 13.25 4.74
CA GLY A 75 -11.11 12.23 4.31
C GLY A 75 -12.04 11.83 5.45
N GLU A 76 -12.74 10.73 5.27
CA GLU A 76 -13.72 10.19 6.22
C GLU A 76 -13.07 9.15 7.14
N LYS A 77 -13.82 8.74 8.16
CA LYS A 77 -13.46 7.59 9.00
C LYS A 77 -13.89 6.30 8.31
N TRP A 78 -13.04 5.28 8.32
CA TRP A 78 -13.34 3.95 7.79
C TRP A 78 -12.73 2.89 8.69
N PHE A 79 -13.56 2.07 9.35
CA PHE A 79 -13.14 1.06 10.34
C PHE A 79 -12.03 1.52 11.32
N GLY A 80 -12.15 2.73 11.86
CA GLY A 80 -11.16 3.29 12.80
C GLY A 80 -9.92 3.91 12.15
N PHE A 81 -9.82 3.88 10.81
CA PHE A 81 -8.86 4.65 10.02
C PHE A 81 -9.39 6.05 9.74
N ASP A 82 -8.51 7.04 9.80
CA ASP A 82 -8.82 8.45 9.53
C ASP A 82 -8.32 8.87 8.15
N ALA A 83 -8.87 9.96 7.63
CA ALA A 83 -8.49 10.54 6.33
C ALA A 83 -8.59 9.56 5.15
N VAL A 84 -9.48 8.58 5.25
CA VAL A 84 -9.74 7.59 4.20
C VAL A 84 -10.62 8.22 3.12
N ARG A 85 -10.32 7.95 1.85
CA ARG A 85 -11.03 8.61 0.74
C ARG A 85 -10.99 7.84 -0.57
N GLY A 86 -12.02 8.05 -1.38
CA GLY A 86 -12.06 7.62 -2.76
C GLY A 86 -11.04 8.35 -3.65
N LEU A 87 -10.76 7.73 -4.79
CA LEU A 87 -9.77 8.19 -5.76
C LEU A 87 -10.47 8.86 -6.97
N LYS A 88 -9.96 10.02 -7.40
CA LYS A 88 -10.50 10.76 -8.55
C LYS A 88 -10.48 9.90 -9.81
N GLY A 89 -11.64 9.76 -10.46
CA GLY A 89 -11.79 9.00 -11.69
C GLY A 89 -11.86 7.48 -11.49
N LEU A 90 -11.83 7.00 -10.25
CA LEU A 90 -12.04 5.59 -9.90
C LEU A 90 -13.39 5.40 -9.17
N PRO A 91 -13.96 4.19 -9.18
CA PRO A 91 -15.19 3.88 -8.46
C PRO A 91 -15.09 4.12 -6.94
N PRO A 92 -16.19 4.44 -6.25
CA PRO A 92 -16.20 4.69 -4.81
C PRO A 92 -15.80 3.48 -3.96
N GLU A 93 -15.84 2.28 -4.53
CA GLU A 93 -15.41 1.03 -3.90
C GLU A 93 -13.90 0.94 -3.70
N ILE A 94 -13.10 1.84 -4.29
CA ILE A 94 -11.65 1.89 -4.14
C ILE A 94 -11.25 3.07 -3.27
N LEU A 95 -10.71 2.76 -2.09
CA LEU A 95 -10.30 3.73 -1.10
C LEU A 95 -8.79 3.72 -0.89
N LEU A 96 -8.23 4.90 -0.64
CA LEU A 96 -6.87 5.08 -0.13
C LEU A 96 -6.93 5.22 1.39
N VAL A 97 -6.18 4.39 2.10
CA VAL A 97 -6.16 4.32 3.56
C VAL A 97 -4.79 4.77 4.06
N PRO A 98 -4.67 5.89 4.78
CA PRO A 98 -3.38 6.33 5.32
C PRO A 98 -2.80 5.32 6.31
N LEU A 99 -1.59 4.85 6.03
CA LEU A 99 -0.87 3.83 6.81
C LEU A 99 0.61 4.25 6.97
N ALA A 100 0.86 5.52 7.27
CA ALA A 100 2.21 6.07 7.40
C ALA A 100 3.05 5.27 8.41
N GLY A 101 4.35 5.15 8.17
CA GLY A 101 5.26 4.40 9.02
C GLY A 101 6.46 3.86 8.26
N HIS A 102 6.20 2.93 7.32
CA HIS A 102 7.23 2.41 6.41
C HIS A 102 7.88 3.54 5.59
N THR A 103 7.03 4.38 5.00
CA THR A 103 7.40 5.70 4.49
C THR A 103 6.52 6.76 5.17
N ARG A 104 6.86 8.04 5.03
CA ARG A 104 6.05 9.14 5.59
C ARG A 104 4.63 9.20 4.99
N GLY A 105 4.47 8.80 3.74
CA GLY A 105 3.19 8.83 3.04
C GLY A 105 2.66 7.46 2.64
N HIS A 106 3.14 6.40 3.28
CA HIS A 106 2.67 5.05 3.00
C HIS A 106 1.15 4.96 3.21
N ALA A 107 0.47 4.28 2.28
CA ALA A 107 -0.96 4.07 2.29
C ALA A 107 -1.30 2.63 1.92
N GLY A 108 -2.42 2.13 2.43
CA GLY A 108 -3.07 0.94 1.93
C GLY A 108 -4.12 1.28 0.87
N VAL A 109 -4.53 0.27 0.12
CA VAL A 109 -5.62 0.36 -0.86
C VAL A 109 -6.72 -0.61 -0.45
N ALA A 110 -7.88 -0.08 -0.09
CA ALA A 110 -9.06 -0.89 0.21
C ALA A 110 -9.96 -1.00 -1.02
N ILE A 111 -10.47 -2.20 -1.29
CA ILE A 111 -11.38 -2.48 -2.39
C ILE A 111 -12.60 -3.22 -1.83
N ASP A 112 -13.80 -2.68 -2.04
CA ASP A 112 -15.05 -3.40 -1.84
C ASP A 112 -15.31 -4.28 -3.07
N THR A 113 -15.34 -5.60 -2.89
CA THR A 113 -15.63 -6.54 -3.98
C THR A 113 -17.11 -6.88 -4.13
N GLY A 114 -17.96 -6.30 -3.29
CA GLY A 114 -19.37 -6.68 -3.13
C GLY A 114 -19.57 -7.94 -2.28
N ALA A 115 -18.54 -8.77 -2.11
CA ALA A 115 -18.52 -9.89 -1.17
C ALA A 115 -17.85 -9.54 0.17
N GLY A 116 -17.19 -8.38 0.25
CA GLY A 116 -16.48 -7.90 1.41
C GLY A 116 -15.32 -6.98 1.04
N TRP A 117 -14.80 -6.27 2.03
CA TRP A 117 -13.64 -5.42 1.85
C TRP A 117 -12.34 -6.23 1.87
N GLN A 118 -11.45 -5.89 0.94
CA GLN A 118 -10.07 -6.32 0.96
C GLN A 118 -9.18 -5.09 1.14
N LEU A 119 -8.20 -5.15 2.05
CA LEU A 119 -7.22 -4.10 2.27
C LEU A 119 -5.82 -4.62 1.93
N HIS A 120 -5.27 -4.13 0.83
CA HIS A 120 -3.86 -4.28 0.55
C HIS A 120 -3.08 -3.25 1.40
N ALA A 121 -2.41 -3.73 2.43
CA ALA A 121 -1.71 -2.91 3.42
C ALA A 121 -0.28 -2.52 3.01
N GLY A 122 0.13 -2.77 1.77
CA GLY A 122 1.50 -2.50 1.30
C GLY A 122 2.56 -3.09 2.22
N ASP A 123 3.46 -2.22 2.68
CA ASP A 123 4.61 -2.53 3.53
C ASP A 123 4.37 -2.08 4.98
N ALA A 124 3.09 -1.94 5.41
CA ALA A 124 2.76 -1.68 6.81
C ALA A 124 3.18 -2.84 7.74
N TYR A 125 3.30 -4.05 7.19
CA TYR A 125 3.84 -5.25 7.83
C TYR A 125 4.35 -6.21 6.75
N PHE A 126 5.22 -7.16 7.08
CA PHE A 126 5.83 -8.08 6.10
C PHE A 126 5.53 -9.55 6.40
N PHE A 127 4.95 -9.84 7.57
CA PHE A 127 4.63 -11.20 7.96
C PHE A 127 3.25 -11.28 8.59
N ARG A 128 2.40 -12.18 8.07
CA ARG A 128 1.02 -12.38 8.56
C ARG A 128 0.91 -12.62 10.07
N GLY A 129 1.95 -13.18 10.71
CA GLY A 129 2.00 -13.41 12.15
C GLY A 129 1.99 -12.11 12.97
N GLU A 130 2.29 -10.97 12.37
CA GLU A 130 2.19 -9.64 12.99
C GLU A 130 0.73 -9.22 13.18
N LEU A 131 -0.17 -9.72 12.32
CA LEU A 131 -1.61 -9.53 12.44
C LEU A 131 -2.30 -10.62 13.27
N ASP A 132 -1.56 -11.55 13.89
CA ASP A 132 -2.17 -12.51 14.81
C ASP A 132 -2.85 -11.76 15.97
N PRO A 133 -4.16 -11.93 16.18
CA PRO A 133 -4.92 -11.18 17.17
C PRO A 133 -4.57 -11.55 18.62
N SER A 134 -4.03 -12.74 18.83
CA SER A 134 -3.77 -13.32 20.16
C SER A 134 -2.30 -13.25 20.56
N ARG A 135 -1.40 -13.46 19.58
CA ARG A 135 0.03 -13.59 19.80
C ARG A 135 0.79 -13.05 18.58
N PRO A 136 0.80 -11.72 18.40
CA PRO A 136 1.53 -11.10 17.31
C PRO A 136 3.03 -11.40 17.42
N HIS A 137 3.63 -11.77 16.31
CA HIS A 137 5.07 -12.05 16.24
C HIS A 137 5.61 -11.80 14.83
N CYS A 138 6.89 -11.47 14.75
CA CYS A 138 7.64 -11.37 13.51
C CYS A 138 8.95 -12.16 13.66
N PRO A 139 9.39 -12.94 12.65
CA PRO A 139 10.69 -13.58 12.66
C PRO A 139 11.82 -12.56 12.92
N PRO A 140 12.80 -12.86 13.79
CA PRO A 140 13.78 -11.85 14.22
C PRO A 140 14.53 -11.14 13.09
N GLY A 141 14.88 -11.87 12.02
CA GLY A 141 15.54 -11.30 10.86
C GLY A 141 14.66 -10.31 10.08
N LEU A 142 13.36 -10.60 9.98
CA LEU A 142 12.41 -9.74 9.30
C LEU A 142 12.05 -8.52 10.15
N ALA A 143 11.87 -8.71 11.46
CA ALA A 143 11.70 -7.60 12.39
C ALA A 143 12.88 -6.62 12.34
N LEU A 144 14.11 -7.11 12.22
CA LEU A 144 15.29 -6.27 12.06
C LEU A 144 15.30 -5.53 10.72
N PHE A 145 14.86 -6.18 9.64
CA PHE A 145 14.71 -5.56 8.33
C PHE A 145 13.67 -4.42 8.36
N GLU A 146 12.47 -4.68 8.86
CA GLU A 146 11.41 -3.67 8.98
C GLU A 146 11.84 -2.46 9.81
N ASN A 147 12.49 -2.70 10.96
CA ASN A 147 12.97 -1.61 11.80
C ASN A 147 14.02 -0.73 11.12
N ARG A 148 14.78 -1.27 10.15
CA ARG A 148 15.73 -0.50 9.34
C ARG A 148 15.07 0.16 8.13
N ALA A 149 14.02 -0.44 7.59
CA ALA A 149 13.32 0.03 6.41
C ALA A 149 12.28 1.13 6.73
N GLN A 150 11.76 1.20 7.95
CA GLN A 150 10.77 2.22 8.35
C GLN A 150 11.35 3.65 8.35
N THR A 151 10.48 4.64 8.12
CA THR A 151 10.80 6.08 8.30
C THR A 151 10.24 6.65 9.59
N VAL A 152 9.05 6.21 10.02
CA VAL A 152 8.35 6.72 11.21
C VAL A 152 7.91 5.55 12.08
N ALA A 153 8.76 5.16 13.03
CA ALA A 153 8.58 3.95 13.83
C ALA A 153 7.26 3.92 14.62
N GLU A 154 6.93 5.04 15.27
CA GLU A 154 5.73 5.18 16.10
C GLU A 154 4.45 4.95 15.27
N LEU A 155 4.37 5.56 14.08
CA LEU A 155 3.23 5.39 13.19
C LEU A 155 3.16 3.99 12.58
N ARG A 156 4.30 3.35 12.28
CA ARG A 156 4.31 1.95 11.81
C ARG A 156 3.71 1.03 12.85
N VAL A 157 4.21 1.10 14.09
CA VAL A 157 3.73 0.23 15.19
C VAL A 157 2.25 0.48 15.48
N GLU A 158 1.82 1.74 15.48
CA GLU A 158 0.42 2.10 15.66
C GLU A 158 -0.47 1.57 14.52
N ASN A 159 -0.04 1.69 13.27
CA ASN A 159 -0.80 1.15 12.14
C ASN A 159 -0.83 -0.38 12.14
N GLN A 160 0.24 -1.07 12.55
CA GLN A 160 0.20 -2.53 12.76
C GLN A 160 -0.83 -2.93 13.83
N ARG A 161 -0.93 -2.16 14.93
CA ARG A 161 -1.97 -2.36 15.95
C ARG A 161 -3.37 -2.20 15.37
N ARG A 162 -3.62 -1.12 14.63
CA ARG A 162 -4.92 -0.84 14.00
C ARG A 162 -5.30 -1.87 12.94
N LEU A 163 -4.34 -2.33 12.13
CA LEU A 163 -4.56 -3.40 11.14
C LEU A 163 -4.91 -4.73 11.82
N ARG A 164 -4.28 -5.04 12.96
CA ARG A 164 -4.63 -6.22 13.75
C ARG A 164 -6.03 -6.12 14.33
N GLU A 165 -6.43 -4.94 14.81
CA GLU A 165 -7.80 -4.70 15.28
C GLU A 165 -8.81 -4.83 14.15
N LEU A 166 -8.53 -4.26 12.98
CA LEU A 166 -9.34 -4.42 11.78
C LEU A 166 -9.54 -5.90 11.43
N ALA A 167 -8.45 -6.67 11.33
CA ALA A 167 -8.50 -8.09 11.00
C ALA A 167 -9.19 -8.96 12.07
N ARG A 168 -9.27 -8.48 13.32
CA ARG A 168 -9.91 -9.18 14.45
C ARG A 168 -11.39 -8.85 14.58
N ASP A 169 -11.75 -7.58 14.42
CA ASP A 169 -13.08 -7.03 14.74
C ASP A 169 -14.01 -6.95 13.53
N THR A 170 -13.51 -7.21 12.33
CA THR A 170 -14.27 -7.07 11.09
C THR A 170 -13.97 -8.23 10.14
N ASP A 171 -14.82 -8.37 9.12
CA ASP A 171 -14.60 -9.33 8.03
C ASP A 171 -13.68 -8.78 6.92
N VAL A 172 -13.00 -7.65 7.15
CA VAL A 172 -12.05 -7.10 6.18
C VAL A 172 -10.85 -8.03 6.03
N THR A 173 -10.60 -8.48 4.80
CA THR A 173 -9.42 -9.29 4.49
C THR A 173 -8.21 -8.38 4.29
N VAL A 174 -7.28 -8.41 5.24
CA VAL A 174 -6.03 -7.63 5.20
C VAL A 174 -4.89 -8.49 4.69
N PHE A 175 -4.06 -7.95 3.78
CA PHE A 175 -2.85 -8.63 3.28
C PHE A 175 -1.72 -7.64 2.94
N SER A 176 -0.48 -8.09 3.12
CA SER A 176 0.74 -7.34 2.82
C SER A 176 1.24 -7.56 1.39
N ALA A 177 2.22 -6.76 0.96
CA ALA A 177 2.90 -6.96 -0.31
C ALA A 177 3.87 -8.16 -0.30
N HIS A 178 4.42 -8.51 0.87
CA HIS A 178 5.62 -9.35 0.97
C HIS A 178 5.44 -10.68 1.74
N ASP A 179 4.21 -11.10 2.05
CA ASP A 179 3.93 -12.45 2.59
C ASP A 179 3.45 -13.43 1.50
N ALA A 180 4.34 -14.34 1.09
CA ALA A 180 4.04 -15.35 0.06
C ALA A 180 2.97 -16.38 0.47
N VAL A 181 2.66 -16.54 1.76
CA VAL A 181 1.56 -17.39 2.23
C VAL A 181 0.22 -16.69 2.04
N GLU A 182 0.14 -15.39 2.38
CA GLU A 182 -1.05 -14.57 2.12
C GLU A 182 -1.38 -14.55 0.63
N LEU A 183 -0.39 -14.28 -0.23
CA LEU A 183 -0.56 -14.27 -1.69
C LEU A 183 -1.12 -15.59 -2.22
N ARG A 184 -0.56 -16.72 -1.78
CA ARG A 184 -1.02 -18.05 -2.22
C ARG A 184 -2.46 -18.33 -1.79
N ARG A 185 -2.82 -17.95 -0.56
CA ARG A 185 -4.18 -18.11 -0.04
C ARG A 185 -5.18 -17.30 -0.88
N LEU A 186 -4.90 -16.03 -1.14
CA LEU A 186 -5.79 -15.14 -1.89
C LEU A 186 -5.93 -15.55 -3.35
N THR A 187 -4.85 -16.01 -3.98
CA THR A 187 -4.89 -16.49 -5.37
C THR A 187 -5.73 -17.76 -5.49
N ALA A 188 -5.65 -18.68 -4.52
CA ALA A 188 -6.46 -19.90 -4.52
C ALA A 188 -7.96 -19.59 -4.38
N THR A 189 -8.32 -18.62 -3.55
CA THR A 189 -9.71 -18.16 -3.41
C THR A 189 -10.24 -17.53 -4.69
N ALA A 190 -9.41 -16.74 -5.40
CA ALA A 190 -9.80 -16.10 -6.66
C ALA A 190 -10.02 -17.09 -7.82
N GLN A 191 -9.43 -18.29 -7.78
CA GLN A 191 -9.59 -19.32 -8.81
C GLN A 191 -10.75 -20.30 -8.53
N GLY A 192 -11.29 -20.28 -7.31
CA GLY A 192 -12.38 -21.17 -6.88
C GLY A 192 -13.79 -20.57 -6.97
N ASN A 193 -13.89 -19.28 -7.31
CA ASN A 193 -15.13 -18.56 -7.58
C ASN A 193 -15.33 -18.39 -9.09
#